data_AF-A0A2W6SG44-F1
#
_entry.id   AF-A0A2W6SG44-F1
#
_cell.length_a   1.000
_cell.length_b   1.000
_cell.length_c   1.000
_cell.angle_alpha   90.00
_cell.angle_beta   90.00
_cell.angle_gamma   90.00
#
_symmetry.space_group_name_H-M   'P 1'
#
loop_
_entity.id
_entity.type
_entity.pdbx_description
1 polymer ?
#
loop_
_entity_poly.entity_id
_entity_poly.type
_entity_poly.pdbx_seq_one_letter_code
_entity_poly.pdbx_strand_id
1 'polypeptide(L)'
;MISMRRVLALFGMGMMTACATDPARETPFVFPEGLRIMEGGYPYAGGPCRLLGETFATSELLDDSADLLGCPSNVMDDPRIASVGRIVGRYEGVVLVSVPKAAAR
;
A
#
# COMPACT_ATOMS: atom_id res chain seq x y z
N MET A 1 -39.68 34.28 56.44
CA MET A 1 -40.62 34.17 55.29
C MET A 1 -40.12 35.17 54.25
N ILE A 2 -39.56 34.86 53.09
CA ILE A 2 -39.90 33.88 52.04
C ILE A 2 -38.58 33.41 51.39
N SER A 3 -38.32 32.09 51.41
CA SER A 3 -37.24 31.46 50.66
C SER A 3 -37.73 31.27 49.22
N MET A 4 -37.26 32.11 48.30
CA MET A 4 -37.61 32.07 46.88
C MET A 4 -36.50 31.32 46.12
N ARG A 5 -36.52 29.98 46.17
CA ARG A 5 -35.60 29.14 45.39
C ARG A 5 -36.33 28.67 44.13
N ARG A 6 -36.31 29.51 43.10
CA ARG A 6 -36.79 29.19 41.74
C ARG A 6 -35.60 29.21 40.78
N VAL A 7 -35.17 28.04 40.30
CA VAL A 7 -34.71 27.82 38.90
C VAL A 7 -34.92 26.32 38.65
N LEU A 8 -36.11 25.91 38.22
CA LEU A 8 -36.42 25.50 36.84
C LEU A 8 -35.34 24.60 36.20
N ALA A 9 -35.71 23.34 36.02
CA ALA A 9 -35.01 22.35 35.21
C ALA A 9 -34.92 22.78 33.74
N LEU A 10 -33.82 22.42 33.06
CA LEU A 10 -33.79 22.22 31.61
C LEU A 10 -32.77 21.13 31.27
N PHE A 11 -33.32 20.01 30.82
CA PHE A 11 -32.66 18.93 30.10
C PHE A 11 -31.94 19.50 28.87
N GLY A 12 -30.62 19.29 28.77
CA GLY A 12 -29.83 19.56 27.58
C GLY A 12 -29.18 18.29 27.08
N MET A 13 -29.98 17.39 26.48
CA MET A 13 -29.51 16.19 25.81
C MET A 13 -28.87 16.58 24.48
N GLY A 14 -27.56 16.87 24.52
CA GLY A 14 -26.76 17.12 23.32
C GLY A 14 -26.46 15.82 22.60
N MET A 15 -27.31 15.45 21.63
CA MET A 15 -26.97 14.43 20.63
C MET A 15 -25.93 15.01 19.68
N MET A 16 -24.65 14.74 19.92
CA MET A 16 -23.61 14.87 18.91
C MET A 16 -23.80 13.73 17.91
N THR A 17 -24.45 14.02 16.79
CA THR A 17 -24.42 13.18 15.59
C THR A 17 -23.02 13.21 14.99
N ALA A 18 -22.18 12.28 15.42
CA ALA A 18 -20.91 11.98 14.77
C ALA A 18 -21.23 11.39 13.39
N CYS A 19 -20.91 12.12 12.32
CA CYS A 19 -20.78 11.52 10.99
C CYS A 19 -19.67 10.48 11.07
N ALA A 20 -20.04 9.20 11.15
CA ALA A 20 -19.11 8.10 10.93
C ALA A 20 -18.64 8.19 9.47
N THR A 21 -17.48 8.80 9.26
CA THR A 21 -16.76 8.67 8.01
C THR A 21 -16.25 7.23 7.99
N ASP A 22 -16.92 6.38 7.23
CA ASP A 22 -16.43 5.03 6.95
C ASP A 22 -15.03 5.20 6.35
N PRO A 23 -13.95 4.64 6.94
CA PRO A 23 -12.66 4.67 6.29
C PRO A 23 -12.85 3.95 4.96
N ALA A 24 -12.62 4.67 3.85
CA ALA A 24 -12.65 4.06 2.53
C ALA A 24 -11.74 2.84 2.57
N ARG A 25 -12.34 1.64 2.52
CA ARG A 25 -11.58 0.40 2.37
C ARG A 25 -10.93 0.47 1.01
N GLU A 26 -9.66 0.84 0.98
CA GLU A 26 -8.84 0.74 -0.21
C GLU A 26 -8.82 -0.73 -0.60
N THR A 27 -9.45 -1.06 -1.73
CA THR A 27 -9.45 -2.43 -2.24
C THR A 27 -8.00 -2.83 -2.52
N PRO A 28 -7.50 -3.91 -1.92
CA PRO A 28 -6.12 -4.33 -2.13
C PRO A 28 -5.92 -4.63 -3.62
N PHE A 29 -4.82 -4.14 -4.17
CA PHE A 29 -4.43 -4.47 -5.54
C PHE A 29 -4.24 -5.98 -5.69
N VAL A 30 -4.81 -6.55 -6.74
CA VAL A 30 -4.67 -7.96 -7.08
C VAL A 30 -3.64 -8.08 -8.19
N PHE A 31 -2.56 -8.84 -7.94
CA PHE A 31 -1.56 -9.10 -8.96
C PHE A 31 -2.12 -10.03 -10.05
N PRO A 32 -1.76 -9.80 -11.32
CA PRO A 32 -2.18 -10.64 -12.44
C PRO A 32 -1.60 -12.05 -12.34
N GLU A 33 -2.35 -13.04 -12.83
CA GLU A 33 -2.02 -14.47 -12.72
C GLU A 33 -0.75 -14.89 -13.47
N GLY A 34 -0.33 -14.11 -14.47
CA GLY A 34 0.92 -14.35 -15.22
C GLY A 34 2.20 -14.01 -14.46
N LEU A 35 2.10 -13.47 -13.24
CA LEU A 35 3.22 -13.17 -12.37
C LEU A 35 3.30 -14.15 -11.22
N ARG A 36 4.51 -14.70 -10.99
CA ARG A 36 4.81 -15.47 -9.79
C ARG A 36 5.18 -14.53 -8.66
N ILE A 37 4.28 -14.39 -7.69
CA ILE A 37 4.48 -13.53 -6.52
C ILE A 37 5.22 -14.30 -5.43
N MET A 38 6.30 -13.72 -4.91
CA MET A 38 6.99 -14.22 -3.72
C MET A 38 6.50 -13.50 -2.46
N GLU A 39 6.58 -14.21 -1.33
CA GLU A 39 6.19 -13.69 -0.01
C GLU A 39 7.02 -12.45 0.39
N GLY A 40 6.42 -11.59 1.22
CA GLY A 40 7.08 -10.41 1.79
C GLY A 40 6.43 -9.09 1.37
N GLY A 41 7.26 -8.06 1.17
CA GLY A 41 6.82 -6.74 0.72
C GLY A 41 7.97 -5.75 0.60
N TYR A 42 7.82 -4.77 -0.27
CA TYR A 42 8.79 -3.69 -0.49
C TYR A 42 8.08 -2.33 -0.52
N PRO A 43 8.66 -1.23 0.05
CA PRO A 43 9.99 -1.14 0.69
C PRO A 43 10.05 -1.64 2.13
N TYR A 44 8.91 -2.04 2.70
CA TYR A 44 8.79 -2.62 4.04
C TYR A 44 7.95 -3.89 3.96
N ALA A 45 8.01 -4.74 4.99
CA ALA A 45 7.22 -5.97 5.06
C ALA A 45 5.72 -5.67 4.90
N GLY A 46 5.06 -6.36 3.97
CA GLY A 46 3.66 -6.09 3.62
C GLY A 46 3.42 -4.80 2.81
N GLY A 47 4.48 -4.10 2.37
CA GLY A 47 4.40 -2.95 1.45
C GLY A 47 3.75 -3.31 0.11
N PRO A 48 3.52 -2.36 -0.80
CA PRO A 48 2.70 -2.61 -1.99
C PRO A 48 3.40 -3.44 -3.09
N CYS A 49 4.73 -3.39 -3.15
CA CYS A 49 5.49 -4.16 -4.15
C CYS A 49 5.81 -5.58 -3.66
N ARG A 50 6.04 -6.49 -4.59
CA ARG A 50 6.42 -7.89 -4.31
C ARG A 50 7.66 -8.30 -5.11
N LEU A 51 8.47 -9.19 -4.54
CA LEU A 51 9.49 -9.88 -5.31
C LEU A 51 8.81 -10.85 -6.29
N LEU A 52 9.30 -10.90 -7.52
CA LEU A 52 8.75 -11.73 -8.58
C LEU A 52 9.69 -12.91 -8.87
N GLY A 53 9.09 -14.08 -9.05
CA GLY A 53 9.78 -15.27 -9.53
C GLY A 53 9.67 -15.43 -11.04
N GLU A 54 10.28 -16.51 -11.54
CA GLU A 54 10.31 -16.86 -12.95
C GLU A 54 8.93 -17.28 -13.48
N THR A 55 8.51 -16.64 -14.57
CA THR A 55 7.40 -16.99 -15.45
C THR A 55 7.77 -16.62 -16.89
N PHE A 56 6.89 -16.92 -17.85
CA PHE A 56 7.03 -16.44 -19.23
C PHE A 56 7.15 -14.91 -19.34
N ALA A 57 6.56 -14.16 -18.39
CA ALA A 57 6.60 -12.70 -18.40
C ALA A 57 7.88 -12.12 -17.79
N THR A 58 8.63 -12.89 -16.99
CA THR A 58 9.75 -12.40 -16.18
C THR A 58 11.07 -13.10 -16.43
N SER A 59 11.10 -14.22 -17.16
CA SER A 59 12.32 -15.03 -17.36
C SER A 59 13.49 -14.23 -17.94
N GLU A 60 13.24 -13.41 -18.96
CA GLU A 60 14.25 -12.56 -19.61
C GLU A 60 14.65 -11.32 -18.78
N LEU A 61 13.98 -11.07 -17.66
CA LEU A 61 14.20 -9.92 -16.78
C LEU A 61 14.90 -10.28 -15.47
N LEU A 62 14.94 -11.56 -15.12
CA LEU A 62 15.61 -12.06 -13.92
C LEU A 62 17.11 -12.08 -14.15
N ASP A 63 17.85 -11.59 -13.16
CA ASP A 63 19.31 -11.43 -13.20
C ASP A 63 19.88 -11.89 -11.86
N ASP A 64 20.93 -12.70 -11.86
CA ASP A 64 21.55 -13.19 -10.62
C ASP A 64 22.10 -12.04 -9.76
N SER A 65 22.41 -10.90 -10.36
CA SER A 65 22.90 -9.69 -9.70
C SER A 65 21.81 -8.73 -9.21
N ALA A 66 20.53 -8.99 -9.52
CA ALA A 66 19.42 -8.10 -9.16
C ALA A 66 18.15 -8.86 -8.72
N ASP A 67 17.38 -8.23 -7.86
CA ASP A 67 16.03 -8.67 -7.53
C ASP A 67 15.02 -8.02 -8.49
N LEU A 68 14.01 -8.77 -8.93
CA LEU A 68 12.94 -8.25 -9.78
C LEU A 68 11.70 -7.98 -8.93
N LEU A 69 11.35 -6.71 -8.74
CA LEU A 69 10.15 -6.30 -8.05
C LEU A 69 9.00 -6.04 -9.03
N GLY A 70 7.79 -6.44 -8.63
CA GLY A 70 6.53 -6.03 -9.23
C GLY A 70 5.83 -5.03 -8.33
N CYS A 71 5.62 -3.82 -8.83
CA CYS A 71 4.95 -2.73 -8.12
C CYS A 71 3.65 -2.34 -8.83
N PRO A 72 2.50 -2.24 -8.13
CA PRO A 72 1.30 -1.65 -8.71
C PRO A 72 1.58 -0.27 -9.30
N SER A 73 1.05 0.05 -10.48
CA SER A 73 1.40 1.31 -11.16
C SER A 73 1.03 2.56 -10.35
N ASN A 74 -0.03 2.49 -9.55
CA ASN A 74 -0.50 3.59 -8.70
C ASN A 74 0.41 3.89 -7.49
N VAL A 75 1.35 3.00 -7.16
CA VAL A 75 2.29 3.24 -6.05
C VAL A 75 3.62 3.81 -6.51
N MET A 76 3.80 4.00 -7.82
CA MET A 76 5.08 4.47 -8.37
C MET A 76 5.39 5.94 -8.08
N ASP A 77 4.41 6.70 -7.61
CA ASP A 77 4.62 8.09 -7.16
C ASP A 77 5.30 8.16 -5.77
N ASP A 78 5.39 7.04 -5.03
CA ASP A 78 6.17 6.97 -3.79
C ASP A 78 7.67 7.02 -4.12
N PRO A 79 8.41 8.05 -3.64
CA PRO A 79 9.84 8.19 -3.95
C PRO A 79 10.68 7.00 -3.46
N ARG A 80 10.25 6.31 -2.39
CA ARG A 80 10.95 5.11 -1.88
C ARG A 80 10.87 3.94 -2.85
N ILE A 81 9.83 3.91 -3.69
CA ILE A 81 9.62 2.90 -4.73
C ILE A 81 10.23 3.39 -6.04
N ALA A 82 10.02 4.64 -6.42
CA ALA A 82 10.54 5.20 -7.67
C ALA A 82 12.07 5.18 -7.76
N SER A 83 12.77 5.31 -6.63
CA SER A 83 14.23 5.41 -6.59
C SER A 83 14.96 4.08 -6.32
N VAL A 84 14.26 2.98 -6.06
CA VAL A 84 14.92 1.73 -5.64
C VAL A 84 15.76 1.09 -6.74
N GLY A 85 15.34 1.24 -7.99
CA GLY A 85 15.93 0.50 -9.08
C GLY A 85 15.48 1.02 -10.44
N ARG A 86 15.80 0.25 -11.46
CA ARG A 86 15.51 0.59 -12.86
C ARG A 86 14.22 -0.07 -13.29
N ILE A 87 13.32 0.69 -13.91
CA ILE A 87 12.14 0.11 -14.57
C ILE A 87 12.60 -0.69 -15.78
N VAL A 88 12.25 -1.98 -15.81
CA VAL A 88 12.63 -2.92 -16.88
C VAL A 88 11.45 -3.41 -17.70
N GLY A 89 10.22 -3.07 -17.29
CA GLY A 89 9.02 -3.44 -18.03
C GLY A 89 7.74 -3.05 -17.33
N ARG A 90 6.63 -3.39 -17.97
CA ARG A 90 5.27 -3.26 -17.43
C ARG A 90 4.48 -4.51 -17.84
N TYR A 91 3.65 -5.00 -16.93
CA TYR A 91 2.83 -6.18 -17.14
C TYR A 91 1.48 -5.98 -16.43
N GLU A 92 0.40 -5.83 -17.18
CA GLU A 92 -0.99 -5.78 -16.66
C GLU A 92 -1.16 -4.89 -15.41
N GLY A 93 -0.74 -3.63 -15.48
CA GLY A 93 -0.87 -2.68 -14.38
C GLY A 93 0.23 -2.77 -13.31
N VAL A 94 1.16 -3.72 -13.44
CA VAL A 94 2.37 -3.86 -12.62
C VAL A 94 3.58 -3.28 -13.35
N VAL A 95 4.36 -2.47 -12.65
CA VAL A 95 5.68 -1.98 -13.08
C VAL A 95 6.74 -2.95 -12.59
N LEU A 96 7.60 -3.38 -13.51
CA LEU A 96 8.69 -4.31 -13.22
C LEU A 96 9.96 -3.50 -12.98
N VAL A 97 10.57 -3.68 -11.81
CA VAL A 97 11.72 -2.89 -11.34
C VAL A 97 12.86 -3.84 -10.99
N SER A 98 14.00 -3.68 -11.66
CA SER A 98 15.24 -4.39 -11.35
C SER A 98 16.00 -3.61 -10.28
N VAL A 99 16.23 -4.25 -9.14
CA VAL A 99 16.90 -3.70 -7.97
C VAL A 99 18.24 -4.41 -7.78
N PRO A 100 19.39 -3.74 -7.95
CA PRO A 100 20.68 -4.36 -7.75
C PRO A 100 20.79 -4.94 -6.34
N LYS A 101 21.26 -6.19 -6.22
CA LYS A 101 21.60 -6.75 -4.93
C LYS A 101 22.76 -5.94 -4.37
N ALA A 102 22.69 -5.55 -3.11
CA ALA A 102 23.85 -4.98 -2.44
C ALA A 102 25.00 -6.00 -2.56
N ALA A 103 26.16 -5.56 -3.03
CA ALA A 103 27.33 -6.42 -3.13
C ALA A 103 27.54 -7.11 -1.77
N ALA A 104 27.59 -8.45 -1.78
CA ALA A 104 27.94 -9.22 -0.60
C ALA A 104 29.29 -8.68 -0.08
N ARG A 105 29.27 -8.03 1.08
CA ARG A 105 30.47 -7.54 1.75
C ARG A 105 31.22 -8.69 2.40
#